data_AF-A0A2E2FEK8-F1
#
_entry.id   AF-A0A2E2FEK8-F1
#
_cell.length_a   1.000
_cell.length_b   1.000
_cell.length_c   1.000
_cell.angle_alpha   90.00
_cell.angle_beta   90.00
_cell.angle_gamma   90.00
#
_symmetry.space_group_name_H-M   'P 1'
#
loop_
_entity.id
_entity.type
_entity.pdbx_description
1 polymer ?
#
loop_
_entity_poly.entity_id
_entity_poly.type
_entity_poly.pdbx_seq_one_letter_code
_entity_poly.pdbx_strand_id
1 'polypeptide(L)'
;MSEVSSTLFQEQGEYSLSSGELSIKVIAANAHHTTFSIRLNGRLIKNGSGDVNVISLVTAGEELYIKANIHKPSGGSIHAGLTVKLKDAGEEKVLEYTHPAADYEIVEYKVKIALV
;
A
#
# COMPACT_ATOMS: atom_id res chain seq x y z
N MET A 1 6.44 -29.17 -9.42
CA MET A 1 6.94 -27.85 -9.01
C MET A 1 5.72 -27.05 -8.63
N SER A 2 5.56 -26.70 -7.36
CA SER A 2 4.40 -25.92 -6.90
C SER A 2 4.60 -24.46 -7.32
N GLU A 3 3.66 -23.91 -8.08
CA GLU A 3 3.63 -22.48 -8.40
C GLU A 3 3.47 -21.71 -7.08
N VAL A 4 4.58 -21.15 -6.58
CA VAL A 4 4.51 -20.17 -5.50
C VAL A 4 3.93 -18.92 -6.15
N SER A 5 2.69 -18.55 -5.78
CA SER A 5 2.07 -17.33 -6.28
C SER A 5 3.01 -16.15 -6.01
N SER A 6 3.53 -15.54 -7.08
CA SER A 6 4.42 -14.38 -6.99
C SER A 6 3.69 -13.10 -6.59
N THR A 7 2.36 -13.15 -6.50
CA THR A 7 1.50 -12.03 -6.10
C THR A 7 0.78 -12.33 -4.80
N LEU A 8 0.88 -11.40 -3.85
CA LEU A 8 0.04 -11.34 -2.68
C LEU A 8 -1.02 -10.23 -2.87
N PHE A 9 -2.30 -10.62 -2.85
CA PHE A 9 -3.42 -9.67 -2.84
C PHE A 9 -4.12 -9.69 -1.49
N GLN A 10 -4.44 -8.50 -0.97
CA GLN A 10 -5.15 -8.38 0.29
C GLN A 10 -6.21 -7.27 0.25
N GLU A 11 -7.45 -7.70 0.42
CA GLU A 11 -8.55 -6.80 0.74
C GLU A 11 -8.51 -6.51 2.25
N GLN A 12 -8.11 -5.30 2.58
CA GLN A 12 -8.31 -4.73 3.89
C GLN A 12 -9.74 -4.19 3.95
N GLY A 13 -10.37 -4.31 5.11
CA GLY A 13 -11.75 -3.87 5.31
C GLY A 13 -11.96 -2.37 5.10
N GLU A 14 -12.94 -1.82 5.80
CA GLU A 14 -13.27 -0.40 5.70
C GLU A 14 -12.41 0.44 6.64
N TYR A 15 -11.91 1.57 6.12
CA TYR A 15 -11.27 2.62 6.89
C TYR A 15 -12.16 3.88 6.88
N SER A 16 -12.67 4.23 8.05
CA SER A 16 -13.51 5.41 8.24
C SER A 16 -12.66 6.66 8.47
N LEU A 17 -13.03 7.75 7.80
CA LEU A 17 -12.41 9.06 7.87
C LEU A 17 -13.47 10.11 8.22
N SER A 18 -13.05 11.12 8.97
CA SER A 18 -13.88 12.25 9.40
C SER A 18 -13.55 13.55 8.66
N SER A 19 -12.29 13.78 8.28
CA SER A 19 -11.86 15.06 7.71
C SER A 19 -11.97 15.16 6.18
N GLY A 20 -12.09 14.01 5.50
CA GLY A 20 -11.98 13.94 4.03
C GLY A 20 -10.55 14.06 3.50
N GLU A 21 -9.54 14.17 4.37
CA GLU A 21 -8.12 14.15 3.99
C GLU A 21 -7.43 12.88 4.53
N LEU A 22 -6.87 12.10 3.62
CA LEU A 22 -6.18 10.84 3.91
C LEU A 22 -4.69 10.99 3.66
N SER A 23 -3.89 10.75 4.70
CA SER A 23 -2.45 10.55 4.62
C SER A 23 -2.14 9.06 4.42
N ILE A 24 -1.38 8.74 3.38
CA ILE A 24 -0.98 7.39 3.01
C ILE A 24 0.55 7.34 3.03
N LYS A 25 1.09 6.53 3.93
CA LYS A 25 2.53 6.25 3.98
C LYS A 25 2.77 4.78 3.65
N VAL A 26 3.66 4.51 2.71
CA VAL A 26 4.03 3.18 2.27
C VAL A 26 5.54 3.03 2.49
N ILE A 27 5.94 1.97 3.19
CA ILE A 27 7.32 1.72 3.59
C ILE A 27 7.72 0.33 3.08
N ALA A 28 8.79 0.27 2.30
CA ALA A 28 9.32 -0.99 1.79
C ALA A 28 10.55 -1.42 2.58
N ALA A 29 10.60 -2.69 3.02
CA ALA A 29 11.78 -3.23 3.68
C ALA A 29 13.05 -3.18 2.79
N ASN A 30 12.88 -3.19 1.46
CA ASN A 30 13.96 -3.01 0.48
C ASN A 30 13.62 -1.88 -0.49
N ALA A 31 13.61 -0.65 0.04
CA ALA A 31 13.19 0.54 -0.69
C ALA A 31 13.82 0.70 -2.09
N HIS A 32 15.11 0.35 -2.25
CA HIS A 32 15.84 0.46 -3.52
C HIS A 32 15.35 -0.49 -4.62
N HIS A 33 14.61 -1.54 -4.25
CA HIS A 33 14.12 -2.58 -5.16
C HIS A 33 12.61 -2.53 -5.35
N THR A 34 11.89 -1.64 -4.67
CA THR A 34 10.43 -1.61 -4.72
C THR A 34 9.91 -0.38 -5.42
N THR A 35 9.02 -0.59 -6.38
CA THR A 35 8.27 0.47 -7.08
C THR A 35 6.80 0.40 -6.70
N PHE A 36 6.15 1.56 -6.61
CA PHE A 36 4.79 1.70 -6.09
C PHE A 36 3.86 2.41 -7.07
N SER A 37 2.60 2.03 -7.03
CA SER A 37 1.49 2.83 -7.53
C SER A 37 0.36 2.86 -6.51
N ILE A 38 -0.13 4.05 -6.21
CA ILE A 38 -1.23 4.32 -5.30
C ILE A 38 -2.34 4.93 -6.14
N ARG A 39 -3.53 4.33 -6.10
CA ARG A 39 -4.72 4.75 -6.84
C ARG A 39 -5.90 4.93 -5.91
N LEU A 40 -6.76 5.90 -6.19
CA LEU A 40 -8.09 6.05 -5.58
C LEU A 40 -9.13 5.88 -6.68
N ASN A 41 -10.07 4.95 -6.54
CA ASN A 41 -11.07 4.62 -7.58
C ASN A 41 -10.45 4.44 -8.98
N GLY A 42 -9.29 3.78 -9.04
CA GLY A 42 -8.54 3.57 -10.30
C GLY A 42 -7.74 4.78 -10.79
N ARG A 43 -7.95 5.99 -10.25
CA ARG A 43 -7.15 7.18 -10.58
C ARG A 43 -5.80 7.11 -9.88
N LEU A 44 -4.71 7.19 -10.64
CA LEU A 44 -3.36 7.26 -10.09
C LEU A 44 -3.16 8.58 -9.32
N ILE A 45 -2.88 8.48 -8.01
CA ILE A 45 -2.58 9.63 -7.16
C ILE A 45 -1.08 9.76 -6.87
N LYS A 46 -0.35 8.65 -6.84
CA LYS A 46 1.10 8.66 -6.63
C LYS A 46 1.74 7.41 -7.22
N ASN A 47 2.91 7.56 -7.78
CA ASN A 47 3.87 6.49 -8.03
C ASN A 47 5.23 6.87 -7.46
N GLY A 48 6.12 5.90 -7.31
CA GLY A 48 7.45 6.14 -6.80
C GLY A 48 8.26 4.87 -6.60
N SER A 49 9.42 5.02 -6.00
CA SER A 49 10.29 3.94 -5.55
C SER A 49 10.67 4.17 -4.09
N GLY A 50 10.86 3.10 -3.33
CA GLY A 50 11.16 3.20 -1.90
C GLY A 50 10.00 3.74 -1.08
N ASP A 51 10.30 4.51 -0.03
CA ASP A 51 9.24 5.00 0.85
C ASP A 51 8.42 6.09 0.17
N VAL A 52 7.10 5.95 0.20
CA VAL A 52 6.16 6.89 -0.39
C VAL A 52 5.30 7.50 0.71
N ASN A 53 5.16 8.83 0.66
CA ASN A 53 4.16 9.55 1.45
C ASN A 53 3.30 10.39 0.49
N VAL A 54 1.99 10.31 0.64
CA VAL A 54 1.04 11.10 -0.13
C VAL A 54 -0.13 11.52 0.76
N ILE A 55 -0.58 12.75 0.58
CA ILE A 55 -1.83 13.25 1.15
C ILE A 55 -2.81 13.39 0.00
N SER A 56 -4.02 12.88 0.18
CA SER A 56 -5.07 12.97 -0.83
C SER A 56 -6.40 13.34 -0.19
N LEU A 57 -7.14 14.19 -0.88
CA LEU A 57 -8.55 14.41 -0.58
C LEU A 57 -9.33 13.22 -1.10
N VAL A 58 -10.19 12.67 -0.25
CA VAL A 58 -11.01 11.51 -0.55
C VAL A 58 -12.48 11.84 -0.45
N THR A 59 -13.28 11.13 -1.23
CA THR A 59 -14.74 11.21 -1.19
C THR A 59 -15.35 9.93 -0.62
N ALA A 60 -16.59 10.01 -0.14
CA ALA A 60 -17.27 8.86 0.45
C ALA A 60 -17.40 7.74 -0.59
N GLY A 61 -17.00 6.52 -0.22
CA GLY A 61 -17.09 5.34 -1.08
C GLY A 61 -15.91 5.17 -2.04
N GLU A 62 -14.82 5.93 -1.89
CA GLU A 62 -13.59 5.69 -2.65
C GLU A 62 -12.88 4.41 -2.21
N GLU A 63 -12.31 3.70 -3.19
CA GLU A 63 -11.45 2.53 -2.96
C GLU A 63 -9.99 2.92 -3.16
N LEU A 64 -9.19 2.76 -2.11
CA LEU A 64 -7.74 2.89 -2.16
C LEU A 64 -7.12 1.58 -2.65
N TYR A 65 -6.26 1.69 -3.65
CA TYR A 65 -5.48 0.57 -4.18
C TYR A 65 -3.99 0.89 -4.18
N ILE A 66 -3.19 0.07 -3.52
CA ILE A 66 -1.74 0.18 -3.46
C ILE A 66 -1.15 -1.08 -4.08
N LYS A 67 -0.32 -0.91 -5.11
CA LYS A 67 0.45 -1.98 -5.72
C LYS A 67 1.94 -1.68 -5.60
N ALA A 68 2.67 -2.66 -5.09
CA ALA A 68 4.12 -2.66 -5.00
C ALA A 68 4.69 -3.76 -5.89
N ASN A 69 5.65 -3.43 -6.76
CA ASN A 69 6.44 -4.40 -7.51
C ASN A 69 7.86 -4.43 -6.97
N ILE A 70 8.35 -5.61 -6.65
CA ILE A 70 9.62 -5.89 -6.00
C ILE A 70 10.56 -6.49 -7.05
N HIS A 71 11.60 -5.74 -7.39
CA HIS A 71 12.60 -6.11 -8.39
C HIS A 71 13.74 -6.87 -7.74
N LYS A 72 13.68 -8.21 -7.77
CA LYS A 72 14.76 -9.07 -7.26
C LYS A 72 15.93 -9.10 -8.28
N PRO A 73 17.15 -8.68 -7.91
CA PRO A 73 18.33 -8.91 -8.73
C PRO A 73 18.63 -10.42 -8.79
N SER A 74 19.17 -10.88 -9.92
CA SER A 74 19.49 -12.29 -10.14
C SER A 74 20.41 -12.83 -9.04
N GLY A 75 19.98 -13.87 -8.33
CA GLY A 75 20.78 -14.56 -7.30
C GLY A 75 20.65 -14.01 -5.88
N GLY A 76 19.78 -13.03 -5.63
CA GLY A 76 19.51 -12.49 -4.29
C GLY A 76 18.23 -13.03 -3.64
N SER A 77 18.30 -13.38 -2.35
CA SER A 77 17.13 -13.58 -1.48
C SER A 77 16.68 -12.23 -0.93
N ILE A 78 15.99 -11.43 -1.74
CA ILE A 78 15.41 -10.18 -1.26
C ILE A 78 14.04 -10.51 -0.65
N HIS A 79 13.99 -10.54 0.68
CA HIS A 79 12.72 -10.61 1.42
C HIS A 79 12.05 -9.23 1.38
N ALA A 80 10.96 -9.06 0.66
CA ALA A 80 10.28 -7.77 0.60
C ALA A 80 9.06 -7.73 1.52
N GLY A 81 9.22 -7.00 2.63
CA GLY A 81 8.11 -6.61 3.49
C GLY A 81 7.50 -5.29 3.03
N LEU A 82 6.22 -5.11 3.29
CA LEU A 82 5.49 -3.88 2.97
C LEU A 82 4.67 -3.44 4.17
N THR A 83 4.87 -2.19 4.59
CA THR A 83 4.03 -1.55 5.61
C THR A 83 3.27 -0.40 4.98
N VAL A 84 1.94 -0.44 5.09
CA VAL A 84 1.05 0.64 4.71
C VAL A 84 0.50 1.28 5.98
N LYS A 85 0.59 2.60 6.10
CA LYS A 85 0.00 3.37 7.19
C LYS A 85 -1.00 4.36 6.61
N LEU A 86 -2.23 4.30 7.09
CA LEU A 86 -3.31 5.23 6.77
C LEU A 86 -3.59 6.10 7.99
N LYS A 87 -3.72 7.41 7.77
CA LYS A 87 -4.02 8.37 8.83
C LYS A 87 -4.99 9.42 8.31
N ASP A 88 -6.06 9.65 9.06
CA ASP A 88 -6.95 10.80 8.89
C ASP A 88 -6.22 12.09 9.33
N ALA A 89 -6.30 13.17 8.56
CA ALA A 89 -5.77 14.45 9.01
C ALA A 89 -6.48 15.00 10.27
N GLY A 90 -7.75 14.64 10.45
CA GLY A 90 -8.58 15.06 11.59
C GLY A 90 -8.37 14.25 12.87
N GLU A 91 -7.69 13.10 12.79
CA GLU A 91 -7.50 12.21 13.94
C GLU A 91 -6.04 11.86 14.19
N GLU A 92 -5.73 11.46 15.43
CA GLU A 92 -4.41 10.90 15.76
C GLU A 92 -4.28 9.41 15.43
N LYS A 93 -5.38 8.74 15.10
CA LYS A 93 -5.42 7.30 14.87
C LYS A 93 -4.75 6.94 13.53
N VAL A 94 -3.77 6.04 13.62
CA VAL A 94 -3.09 5.45 12.45
C VAL A 94 -3.51 4.00 12.32
N LEU A 95 -3.99 3.61 11.15
CA LEU A 95 -4.19 2.22 10.79
C LEU A 95 -2.97 1.71 10.05
N GLU A 96 -2.38 0.61 10.52
CA GLU A 96 -1.15 0.06 9.97
C GLU A 96 -1.37 -1.38 9.49
N TYR A 97 -0.98 -1.65 8.25
CA TYR A 97 -0.97 -2.97 7.64
C TYR A 97 0.46 -3.36 7.30
N THR A 98 1.02 -4.29 8.05
CA THR A 98 2.38 -4.78 7.81
C THR A 98 2.34 -6.20 7.29
N HIS A 99 2.98 -6.41 6.14
CA HIS A 99 3.29 -7.74 5.62
C HIS A 99 4.73 -8.09 5.93
N PRO A 100 4.95 -9.21 6.65
CA PRO A 100 6.30 -9.70 6.87
C PRO A 100 6.94 -10.05 5.53
N ALA A 101 8.25 -9.90 5.50
CA ALA A 101 9.05 -10.02 4.30
C ALA A 101 9.01 -11.45 3.77
N ALA A 102 8.14 -11.69 2.79
CA ALA A 102 8.01 -12.95 2.08
C ALA A 102 8.51 -12.78 0.65
N ASP A 103 8.73 -13.90 -0.03
CA ASP A 103 9.34 -13.96 -1.37
C ASP A 103 8.41 -13.48 -2.51
N TYR A 104 7.51 -12.54 -2.26
CA TYR A 104 6.61 -12.00 -3.29
C TYR A 104 7.36 -11.10 -4.27
N GLU A 105 6.90 -11.09 -5.52
CA GLU A 105 7.31 -10.13 -6.55
C GLU A 105 6.34 -8.95 -6.62
N ILE A 106 5.08 -9.18 -6.22
CA ILE A 106 4.03 -8.17 -6.22
C ILE A 106 3.24 -8.26 -4.91
N VAL A 107 3.00 -7.09 -4.29
CA VAL A 107 2.11 -6.96 -3.14
C VAL A 107 1.03 -5.93 -3.47
N GLU A 108 -0.23 -6.30 -3.27
CA GLU A 108 -1.40 -5.48 -3.56
C GLU A 108 -2.28 -5.36 -2.32
N TYR A 109 -2.63 -4.11 -1.98
CA TYR A 109 -3.61 -3.78 -0.95
C TYR A 109 -4.79 -3.06 -1.58
N LYS A 110 -5.99 -3.48 -1.18
CA LYS A 110 -7.24 -2.78 -1.46
C LYS A 110 -7.88 -2.37 -0.13
N VAL A 111 -8.23 -1.11 0.05
CA VAL A 111 -8.88 -0.60 1.26
C VAL A 111 -10.11 0.21 0.86
N LYS A 112 -11.26 -0.05 1.49
CA LYS A 112 -12.47 0.77 1.25
C LYS A 112 -12.44 1.97 2.18
N ILE A 113 -12.70 3.16 1.65
CA ILE A 113 -12.74 4.40 2.43
C ILE A 113 -14.20 4.79 2.65
N ALA A 114 -14.59 4.89 3.93
CA ALA A 114 -15.86 5.47 4.34
C ALA A 114 -15.63 6.87 4.90
N LEU A 115 -16.51 7.81 4.57
CA LEU A 115 -16.53 9.13 5.22
C LEU A 115 -17.68 9.11 6.23
N VAL A 116 -17.38 9.39 7.50
CA VAL A 116 -18.31 9.30 8.64
C VAL A 116 -18.51 10.63 9.34
#